data_AF-A0A847W8N1-F1
#
_entry.id   AF-A0A847W8N1-F1
#
_cell.length_a   1.000
_cell.length_b   1.000
_cell.length_c   1.000
_cell.angle_alpha   90.00
_cell.angle_beta   90.00
_cell.angle_gamma   90.00
#
_symmetry.space_group_name_H-M   'P 1'
#
loop_
_entity.id
_entity.type
_entity.pdbx_description
1 polymer ?
#
loop_
_entity_poly.entity_id
_entity_poly.type
_entity_poly.pdbx_seq_one_letter_code
_entity_poly.pdbx_strand_id
1 'polypeptide(L)'
;MPRKRNTKDKHGTGAAFLAAAAVWVVWALLFPLYQAWHFALPLAFSILAARAVASFIRKKHPSEDEEEYEPEPAVKTQEEPKSTGNPELDLVLKEGKLALSELGRLYAAINKPDVKQRVLKIIDITDKIVRDAERDPNDIPQIKKFLNVYMPTTIKLLNEYDRMYASGVSGENISGTMTRIENALDGIIEAYARHYDNLFSNDHIDIETDIKVLETLLKREGLSAPDFNIEK
;
A
#
# COMPACT_ATOMS: atom_id res chain seq x y z
N MET A 1 5.49 -37.83 35.59
CA MET A 1 6.68 -37.98 34.73
C MET A 1 6.77 -36.78 33.78
N PRO A 2 7.83 -35.96 33.83
CA PRO A 2 7.96 -34.76 33.00
C PRO A 2 8.99 -34.98 31.87
N ARG A 3 8.73 -34.44 30.66
CA ARG A 3 9.78 -34.37 29.63
C ARG A 3 9.82 -33.00 28.93
N LYS A 4 10.85 -32.27 29.36
CA LYS A 4 11.73 -31.32 28.65
C LYS A 4 11.14 -30.08 27.95
N ARG A 5 11.36 -28.94 28.61
CA ARG A 5 11.73 -27.66 27.97
C ARG A 5 12.90 -27.89 27.00
N ASN A 6 12.77 -27.37 25.79
CA ASN A 6 13.91 -27.12 24.92
C ASN A 6 14.15 -25.61 24.88
N THR A 7 15.26 -25.19 25.47
CA THR A 7 15.84 -23.86 25.33
C THR A 7 17.00 -23.97 24.34
N LYS A 8 17.24 -22.86 23.62
CA LYS A 8 18.39 -22.52 22.77
C LYS A 8 18.14 -22.67 21.28
N ASP A 9 17.87 -21.53 20.65
CA ASP A 9 18.45 -21.17 19.37
C ASP A 9 18.94 -19.70 19.45
N LYS A 10 20.15 -19.54 19.97
CA LYS A 10 20.97 -18.32 19.82
C LYS A 10 22.36 -18.74 19.39
N HIS A 11 22.46 -19.34 18.20
CA HIS A 11 23.74 -19.68 17.56
C HIS A 11 23.70 -19.31 16.06
N GLY A 12 23.32 -18.07 15.75
CA GLY A 12 23.54 -17.50 14.40
C GLY A 12 24.71 -16.52 14.37
N THR A 13 24.88 -15.71 15.42
CA THR A 13 25.77 -14.55 15.38
C THR A 13 27.18 -14.83 15.91
N GLY A 14 27.33 -15.68 16.94
CA GLY A 14 28.64 -15.93 17.58
C GLY A 14 29.64 -16.71 16.73
N ALA A 15 29.15 -17.63 15.88
CA ALA A 15 30.00 -18.44 15.01
C ALA A 15 30.65 -17.60 13.89
N ALA A 16 29.94 -16.58 13.40
CA ALA A 16 30.46 -15.66 12.39
C ALA A 16 31.61 -14.79 12.93
N PHE A 17 31.50 -14.32 14.18
CA PHE A 17 32.56 -13.53 14.82
C PHE A 17 33.81 -14.36 15.12
N LEU A 18 33.66 -15.63 15.54
CA LEU A 18 34.81 -16.51 15.79
C LEU A 18 35.53 -16.90 14.50
N ALA A 19 34.80 -17.13 13.41
CA ALA A 19 35.41 -17.39 12.10
C ALA A 19 36.20 -16.16 11.59
N ALA A 20 35.64 -14.95 11.73
CA ALA A 20 36.33 -13.72 11.36
C ALA A 20 37.59 -13.46 12.21
N ALA A 21 37.52 -13.73 13.52
CA ALA A 21 38.67 -13.59 14.42
C ALA A 21 39.78 -14.61 14.11
N ALA A 22 39.42 -15.87 13.82
CA ALA A 22 40.39 -16.90 13.45
C ALA A 22 41.15 -16.55 12.15
N VAL A 23 40.45 -15.98 11.17
CA VAL A 23 41.06 -15.49 9.92
C VAL A 23 42.06 -14.36 10.19
N TRP A 24 41.72 -13.40 11.07
CA TRP A 24 42.63 -12.32 11.48
C TRP A 24 43.87 -12.82 12.20
N VAL A 25 43.73 -13.83 13.06
CA VAL A 25 44.86 -14.41 13.80
C VAL A 25 45.78 -15.20 12.87
N VAL A 26 45.23 -16.02 11.96
CA VAL A 26 46.03 -16.75 10.96
C VAL A 26 46.73 -15.79 10.01
N TRP A 27 46.08 -14.68 9.65
CA TRP A 27 46.66 -13.64 8.80
C TRP A 27 47.79 -12.87 9.50
N ALA A 28 47.63 -12.56 10.79
CA ALA A 28 48.65 -11.89 11.60
C ALA A 28 49.89 -12.78 11.85
N LEU A 29 49.72 -14.11 11.83
CA LEU A 29 50.79 -15.07 12.15
C LEU A 29 51.62 -15.46 10.91
N LEU A 30 51.08 -15.31 9.70
CA LEU A 30 51.73 -15.68 8.43
C LEU A 30 52.55 -14.55 7.78
N PHE A 31 52.37 -13.28 8.16
CA PHE A 31 53.07 -12.15 7.53
C PHE A 31 53.74 -11.22 8.56
N PRO A 32 55.07 -11.02 8.52
CA PRO A 32 55.73 -10.06 9.38
C PRO A 32 55.30 -8.63 8.98
N LEU A 33 54.56 -7.97 9.87
CA LEU A 33 54.05 -6.61 9.69
C LEU A 33 55.20 -5.59 9.63
N TYR A 34 55.70 -5.26 8.43
CA TYR A 34 56.56 -4.08 8.26
C TYR A 34 56.52 -3.46 6.85
N GLN A 35 55.34 -3.26 6.24
CA GLN A 35 55.19 -2.25 5.16
C GLN A 35 53.72 -1.91 4.79
N ALA A 36 53.46 -0.62 4.55
CA ALA A 36 52.12 -0.01 4.45
C ALA A 36 51.28 -0.35 3.20
N TRP A 37 51.78 -1.15 2.26
CA TRP A 37 51.01 -1.53 1.05
C TRP A 37 50.00 -2.66 1.31
N HIS A 38 50.10 -3.36 2.45
CA HIS A 38 49.30 -4.56 2.71
C HIS A 38 47.87 -4.32 3.20
N PHE A 39 47.38 -3.09 3.25
CA PHE A 39 45.98 -2.80 3.64
C PHE A 39 44.97 -2.92 2.50
N ALA A 40 45.40 -2.90 1.23
CA ALA A 40 44.48 -2.96 0.09
C ALA A 40 44.00 -4.38 -0.25
N LEU A 41 44.85 -5.40 -0.07
CA LEU A 41 44.56 -6.79 -0.43
C LEU A 41 43.53 -7.51 0.46
N PRO A 42 43.51 -7.32 1.79
CA PRO A 42 42.54 -7.97 2.68
C PRO A 42 41.09 -7.53 2.41
N LEU A 43 40.90 -6.29 1.95
CA LEU A 43 39.58 -5.73 1.65
C LEU A 43 38.94 -6.46 0.44
N ALA A 44 39.75 -6.73 -0.60
CA ALA A 44 39.30 -7.44 -1.79
C ALA A 44 38.99 -8.93 -1.49
N PHE A 45 39.81 -9.58 -0.67
CA PHE A 45 39.57 -10.98 -0.25
C PHE A 45 38.32 -11.14 0.62
N SER A 46 38.03 -10.15 1.48
CA SER A 46 36.82 -10.15 2.32
C SER A 46 35.53 -10.12 1.48
N ILE A 47 35.49 -9.29 0.43
CA ILE A 47 34.33 -9.19 -0.47
C ILE A 47 34.13 -10.51 -1.23
N LEU A 48 35.22 -11.15 -1.64
CA LEU A 48 35.17 -12.40 -2.39
C LEU A 48 34.76 -13.59 -1.51
N ALA A 49 35.25 -13.64 -0.27
CA ALA A 49 34.83 -14.63 0.72
C ALA A 49 33.36 -14.45 1.13
N ALA A 50 32.88 -13.20 1.30
CA ALA A 50 31.47 -12.93 1.58
C ALA A 50 30.55 -13.38 0.44
N ARG A 51 30.95 -13.17 -0.82
CA ARG A 51 30.20 -13.68 -2.00
C ARG A 51 30.21 -15.20 -2.08
N ALA A 52 31.33 -15.85 -1.75
CA ALA A 52 31.41 -17.31 -1.71
C ALA A 52 30.52 -17.91 -0.61
N VAL A 53 30.49 -17.31 0.58
CA VAL A 53 29.61 -17.75 1.68
C VAL A 53 28.13 -17.52 1.34
N ALA A 54 27.77 -16.38 0.75
CA ALA A 54 26.40 -16.09 0.33
C ALA A 54 25.91 -17.05 -0.77
N SER A 55 26.76 -17.36 -1.75
CA SER A 55 26.42 -18.34 -2.81
C SER A 55 26.31 -19.77 -2.29
N PHE A 56 27.07 -20.14 -1.26
CA PHE A 56 26.99 -21.46 -0.64
C PHE A 56 25.78 -21.62 0.28
N ILE A 57 25.33 -20.55 0.95
CA ILE A 57 24.07 -20.53 1.72
C ILE A 57 22.86 -20.63 0.77
N ARG A 58 22.90 -19.93 -0.38
CA ARG A 58 21.88 -20.03 -1.45
C ARG A 58 21.82 -21.43 -2.07
N LYS A 59 22.91 -22.20 -2.06
CA LYS A 59 22.98 -23.58 -2.58
C LYS A 59 22.46 -24.65 -1.61
N LYS A 60 22.28 -24.34 -0.31
CA LYS A 60 21.99 -25.34 0.73
C LYS A 60 20.57 -25.25 1.33
N HIS A 61 19.75 -24.31 0.87
CA HIS A 61 18.36 -24.17 1.31
C HIS A 61 17.44 -24.14 0.08
N PRO A 62 16.82 -25.27 -0.31
CA PRO A 62 15.74 -25.26 -1.28
C PRO A 62 14.48 -24.79 -0.54
N SER A 63 14.23 -23.48 -0.55
CA SER A 63 12.92 -22.94 -0.22
C SER A 63 12.08 -22.92 -1.49
N GLU A 64 11.01 -23.70 -1.43
CA GLU A 64 9.94 -23.76 -2.42
C GLU A 64 9.28 -22.38 -2.59
N ASP A 65 9.06 -22.03 -3.85
CA ASP A 65 8.07 -21.08 -4.38
C ASP A 65 8.16 -19.63 -3.89
N GLU A 66 9.28 -18.97 -4.18
CA GLU A 66 9.27 -17.53 -4.48
C GLU A 66 9.43 -17.39 -5.99
N GLU A 67 8.35 -17.02 -6.68
CA GLU A 67 8.44 -16.52 -8.06
C GLU A 67 9.38 -15.31 -8.05
N GLU A 68 10.61 -15.56 -8.52
CA GLU A 68 11.63 -14.58 -8.82
C GLU A 68 11.06 -13.69 -9.93
N TYR A 69 10.37 -12.60 -9.54
CA TYR A 69 10.12 -11.46 -10.40
C TYR A 69 11.50 -10.90 -10.77
N GLU A 70 12.01 -11.39 -11.89
CA GLU A 70 13.11 -10.80 -12.61
C GLU A 70 12.73 -9.33 -12.82
N PRO A 71 13.47 -8.35 -12.27
CA PRO A 71 13.15 -6.97 -12.52
C PRO A 71 13.39 -6.75 -14.02
N GLU A 72 12.30 -6.76 -14.79
CA GLU A 72 12.31 -6.17 -16.12
C GLU A 72 13.02 -4.83 -16.00
N PRO A 73 13.99 -4.52 -16.89
CA PRO A 73 14.65 -3.23 -16.87
C PRO A 73 13.54 -2.19 -16.89
N ALA A 74 13.48 -1.38 -15.83
CA ALA A 74 12.49 -0.33 -15.67
C ALA A 74 12.58 0.59 -16.90
N VAL A 75 11.74 0.28 -17.90
CA VAL A 75 11.40 1.23 -18.93
C VAL A 75 10.69 2.31 -18.16
N LYS A 76 11.42 3.39 -17.87
CA LYS A 76 10.83 4.68 -17.56
C LYS A 76 10.08 5.13 -18.82
N THR A 77 8.97 4.47 -19.11
CA THR A 77 7.91 5.08 -19.88
C THR A 77 7.34 6.11 -18.91
N GLN A 78 7.94 7.30 -18.92
CA GLN A 78 7.18 8.50 -18.66
C GLN A 78 6.12 8.48 -19.75
N GLU A 79 4.99 7.85 -19.49
CA GLU A 79 3.78 8.13 -20.24
C GLU A 79 3.54 9.62 -20.01
N GLU A 80 3.89 10.43 -20.99
CA GLU A 80 3.35 11.78 -21.07
C GLU A 80 1.84 11.63 -20.84
N PRO A 81 1.22 12.44 -19.94
CA PRO A 81 -0.19 12.35 -19.72
C PRO A 81 -0.85 12.55 -21.08
N LYS A 82 -1.34 11.47 -21.68
CA LYS A 82 -2.13 11.53 -22.89
C LYS A 82 -3.31 12.40 -22.52
N SER A 83 -3.30 13.64 -23.00
CA SER A 83 -4.38 14.55 -22.73
C SER A 83 -5.64 13.91 -23.30
N THR A 84 -6.63 13.72 -22.44
CA THR A 84 -7.92 13.14 -22.78
C THR A 84 -8.73 14.04 -23.72
N GLY A 85 -8.20 15.21 -24.08
CA GLY A 85 -8.91 16.26 -24.79
C GLY A 85 -9.77 17.12 -23.87
N ASN A 86 -9.92 16.73 -22.60
CA ASN A 86 -10.58 17.50 -21.55
C ASN A 86 -9.57 17.89 -20.46
N PRO A 87 -9.21 19.18 -20.33
CA PRO A 87 -8.23 19.63 -19.34
C PRO A 87 -8.70 19.42 -17.90
N GLU A 88 -10.00 19.41 -17.63
CA GLU A 88 -10.52 19.17 -16.28
C GLU A 88 -10.38 17.70 -15.88
N LEU A 89 -10.65 16.79 -16.82
CA LEU A 89 -10.44 15.35 -16.63
C LEU A 89 -8.94 15.06 -16.39
N ASP A 90 -8.06 15.61 -17.22
CA ASP A 90 -6.61 15.43 -17.07
C ASP A 90 -6.10 15.89 -15.69
N LEU A 91 -6.65 17.00 -15.17
CA LEU A 91 -6.34 17.49 -13.83
C LEU A 91 -6.83 16.54 -12.74
N VAL A 92 -8.08 16.07 -12.83
CA VAL A 92 -8.65 15.11 -11.87
C VAL A 92 -7.83 13.80 -11.84
N LEU A 93 -7.47 13.26 -13.01
CA LEU A 93 -6.67 12.04 -13.09
C LEU A 93 -5.27 12.24 -12.52
N LYS A 94 -4.66 13.40 -12.76
CA LYS A 94 -3.35 13.73 -12.19
C LYS A 94 -3.42 13.89 -10.67
N GLU A 95 -4.38 14.64 -10.15
CA GLU A 95 -4.60 14.83 -8.71
C GLU A 95 -4.94 13.51 -8.02
N GLY A 96 -5.76 12.67 -8.66
CA GLY A 96 -6.11 11.33 -8.20
C GLY A 96 -4.90 10.41 -8.11
N LYS A 97 -4.06 10.36 -9.16
CA LYS A 97 -2.80 9.59 -9.14
C LYS A 97 -1.87 10.04 -8.02
N LEU A 98 -1.75 11.35 -7.79
CA LEU A 98 -0.94 11.90 -6.70
C LEU A 98 -1.49 11.47 -5.33
N ALA A 99 -2.81 11.58 -5.12
CA ALA A 99 -3.45 11.16 -3.88
C ALA A 99 -3.26 9.66 -3.62
N LEU A 100 -3.44 8.81 -4.63
CA LEU A 100 -3.22 7.36 -4.54
C LEU A 100 -1.76 7.02 -4.24
N SER A 101 -0.81 7.73 -4.84
CA SER A 101 0.62 7.57 -4.55
C SER A 101 0.94 7.89 -3.09
N GLU A 102 0.40 8.98 -2.54
CA GLU A 102 0.62 9.34 -1.14
C GLU A 102 -0.04 8.34 -0.17
N LEU A 103 -1.24 7.87 -0.47
CA LEU A 103 -1.88 6.82 0.32
C LEU A 103 -1.09 5.50 0.26
N GLY A 104 -0.55 5.14 -0.90
CA GLY A 104 0.32 3.97 -1.06
C GLY A 104 1.59 4.07 -0.22
N ARG A 105 2.21 5.26 -0.17
CA ARG A 105 3.35 5.54 0.71
C ARG A 105 2.98 5.38 2.19
N LEU A 106 1.83 5.90 2.59
CA LEU A 106 1.30 5.77 3.96
C LEU A 106 1.01 4.31 4.33
N TYR A 107 0.42 3.55 3.40
CA TYR A 107 0.18 2.12 3.58
C TYR A 107 1.48 1.34 3.84
N ALA A 108 2.55 1.69 3.12
CA ALA A 108 3.86 1.07 3.32
C ALA A 108 4.49 1.45 4.67
N ALA A 109 4.27 2.68 5.16
CA ALA A 109 4.85 3.20 6.40
C ALA A 109 4.16 2.70 7.68
N ILE A 110 2.83 2.64 7.69
CA ILE A 110 2.05 2.29 8.88
C ILE A 110 2.33 0.85 9.29
N ASN A 111 2.73 0.58 10.54
CA ASN A 111 3.07 -0.79 10.96
C ASN A 111 1.90 -1.59 11.54
N LYS A 112 0.84 -0.93 12.04
CA LYS A 112 -0.31 -1.61 12.65
C LYS A 112 -1.20 -2.28 11.58
N PRO A 113 -1.39 -3.62 11.59
CA PRO A 113 -2.13 -4.33 10.55
C PRO A 113 -3.56 -3.81 10.34
N ASP A 114 -4.28 -3.55 11.42
CA ASP A 114 -5.68 -3.13 11.38
C ASP A 114 -5.83 -1.75 10.71
N VAL A 115 -4.83 -0.88 10.86
CA VAL A 115 -4.82 0.44 10.23
C VAL A 115 -4.36 0.34 8.78
N LYS A 116 -3.39 -0.53 8.47
CA LYS A 116 -3.04 -0.86 7.08
C LYS A 116 -4.27 -1.29 6.27
N GLN A 117 -5.13 -2.15 6.84
CA GLN A 117 -6.36 -2.60 6.17
C GLN A 117 -7.34 -1.46 5.91
N ARG A 118 -7.47 -0.51 6.84
CA ARG A 118 -8.30 0.69 6.62
C ARG A 118 -7.74 1.57 5.51
N VAL A 119 -6.42 1.78 5.48
CA VAL A 119 -5.77 2.54 4.41
C VAL A 119 -5.96 1.86 3.05
N LEU A 120 -5.86 0.54 2.97
CA LEU A 120 -6.16 -0.20 1.73
C LEU A 120 -7.60 0.03 1.25
N LYS A 121 -8.58 -0.01 2.16
CA LYS A 121 -9.98 0.29 1.81
C LYS A 121 -10.15 1.72 1.29
N ILE A 122 -9.47 2.69 1.91
CA ILE A 122 -9.47 4.08 1.44
C ILE A 122 -8.86 4.17 0.03
N ILE A 123 -7.72 3.52 -0.21
CA ILE A 123 -7.07 3.46 -1.54
C ILE A 123 -8.03 2.87 -2.59
N ASP A 124 -8.66 1.75 -2.29
CA ASP A 124 -9.59 1.07 -3.21
C ASP A 124 -10.78 1.96 -3.58
N ILE A 125 -11.41 2.62 -2.60
CA ILE A 125 -12.54 3.52 -2.85
C ILE A 125 -12.07 4.78 -3.61
N THR A 126 -10.92 5.36 -3.24
CA THR A 126 -10.35 6.50 -3.95
C THR A 126 -10.04 6.18 -5.41
N ASP A 127 -9.47 5.01 -5.70
CA ASP A 127 -9.18 4.58 -7.08
C ASP A 127 -10.47 4.44 -7.89
N LYS A 128 -11.50 3.84 -7.29
CA LYS A 128 -12.83 3.72 -7.90
C LYS A 128 -13.45 5.08 -8.21
N ILE A 129 -13.43 6.02 -7.28
CA ILE A 129 -13.94 7.40 -7.48
C ILE A 129 -13.16 8.10 -8.59
N VAL A 130 -11.83 8.01 -8.63
CA VAL A 130 -11.01 8.69 -9.64
C VAL A 130 -11.24 8.11 -11.04
N ARG A 131 -11.37 6.78 -11.16
CA ARG A 131 -11.66 6.11 -12.45
C ARG A 131 -13.05 6.45 -12.99
N ASP A 132 -13.98 6.82 -12.12
CA ASP A 132 -15.33 7.20 -12.53
C ASP A 132 -15.33 8.48 -13.37
N ALA A 133 -14.35 9.38 -13.15
CA ALA A 133 -14.18 10.57 -13.98
C ALA A 133 -13.92 10.25 -15.47
N GLU A 134 -13.33 9.09 -15.78
CA GLU A 134 -13.13 8.64 -17.16
C GLU A 134 -14.42 8.09 -17.78
N ARG A 135 -15.36 7.62 -16.96
CA ARG A 135 -16.62 7.00 -17.38
C ARG A 135 -17.72 8.04 -17.54
N ASP A 136 -17.89 8.89 -16.53
CA ASP A 136 -18.83 10.00 -16.56
C ASP A 136 -18.15 11.34 -16.27
N PRO A 137 -17.92 12.18 -17.30
CA PRO A 137 -17.42 13.53 -17.13
C PRO A 137 -18.31 14.45 -16.28
N ASN A 138 -19.60 14.14 -16.08
CA ASN A 138 -20.49 14.95 -15.24
C ASN A 138 -20.11 14.89 -13.76
N ASP A 139 -19.38 13.85 -13.34
CA ASP A 139 -18.92 13.67 -11.96
C ASP A 139 -17.62 14.43 -11.65
N ILE A 140 -16.91 14.92 -12.67
CA ILE A 140 -15.64 15.65 -12.51
C ILE A 140 -15.71 16.76 -11.44
N PRO A 141 -16.74 17.62 -11.36
CA PRO A 141 -16.80 18.64 -10.31
C PRO A 141 -16.87 18.07 -8.89
N GLN A 142 -17.59 16.96 -8.70
CA GLN A 142 -17.71 16.30 -7.40
C GLN A 142 -16.41 15.59 -7.03
N ILE A 143 -15.84 14.84 -7.96
CA ILE A 143 -14.56 14.14 -7.80
C ILE A 143 -13.43 15.13 -7.52
N LYS A 144 -13.38 16.25 -8.24
CA LYS A 144 -12.42 17.33 -8.00
C LYS A 144 -12.54 17.90 -6.60
N LYS A 145 -13.75 18.14 -6.10
CA LYS A 145 -13.97 18.59 -4.71
C LYS A 145 -13.49 17.54 -3.72
N PHE A 146 -13.74 16.27 -3.99
CA PHE A 146 -13.25 15.16 -3.17
C PHE A 146 -11.73 15.14 -3.05
N LEU A 147 -11.03 15.24 -4.18
CA LEU A 147 -9.57 15.28 -4.25
C LEU A 147 -8.95 16.52 -3.60
N ASN A 148 -9.60 17.68 -3.70
CA ASN A 148 -9.03 18.93 -3.21
C ASN A 148 -9.35 19.22 -1.73
N VAL A 149 -10.46 18.70 -1.21
CA VAL A 149 -10.93 19.03 0.15
C VAL A 149 -10.76 17.86 1.10
N TYR A 150 -11.20 16.67 0.70
CA TYR A 150 -11.30 15.53 1.61
C TYR A 150 -10.00 14.72 1.63
N MET A 151 -9.40 14.45 0.47
CA MET A 151 -8.17 13.65 0.36
C MET A 151 -6.97 14.22 1.14
N PRO A 152 -6.64 15.51 1.07
CA PRO A 152 -5.49 16.06 1.81
C PRO A 152 -5.70 15.95 3.34
N THR A 153 -6.95 16.05 3.78
CA THR A 153 -7.32 15.90 5.20
C THR A 153 -7.10 14.46 5.67
N THR A 154 -7.51 13.46 4.89
CA THR A 154 -7.29 12.04 5.19
C THR A 154 -5.80 11.70 5.24
N ILE A 155 -5.03 12.17 4.25
CA ILE A 155 -3.57 12.01 4.20
C ILE A 155 -2.91 12.65 5.43
N LYS A 156 -3.36 13.83 5.84
CA LYS A 156 -2.84 14.51 7.04
C LYS A 156 -3.09 13.68 8.31
N LEU A 157 -4.31 13.16 8.50
CA LEU A 157 -4.65 12.33 9.66
C LEU A 157 -3.79 11.06 9.71
N LEU A 158 -3.57 10.41 8.58
CA LEU A 158 -2.73 9.21 8.50
C LEU A 158 -1.25 9.51 8.78
N ASN A 159 -0.71 10.63 8.28
CA ASN A 159 0.65 11.06 8.65
C ASN A 159 0.78 11.39 10.14
N GLU A 160 -0.24 12.02 10.75
CA GLU A 160 -0.26 12.28 12.18
C GLU A 160 -0.29 10.99 13.00
N TYR A 161 -1.11 10.02 12.58
CA TYR A 161 -1.16 8.69 13.17
C TYR A 161 0.21 7.99 13.10
N ASP A 162 0.81 7.91 11.92
CA ASP A 162 2.09 7.25 11.70
C ASP A 162 3.20 7.87 12.56
N ARG A 163 3.28 9.21 12.61
CA ARG A 163 4.22 9.93 13.48
C ARG A 163 4.04 9.61 14.96
N MET A 164 2.79 9.58 15.43
CA MET A 164 2.50 9.25 16.84
C MET A 164 2.88 7.81 17.15
N TYR A 165 2.54 6.88 16.25
CA TYR A 165 2.87 5.47 16.38
C TYR A 165 4.39 5.24 16.40
N ALA A 166 5.13 5.88 15.48
CA ALA A 166 6.58 5.77 15.37
C ALA A 166 7.33 6.40 16.56
N SER A 167 6.73 7.39 17.24
CA SER A 167 7.35 8.02 18.42
C SER A 167 7.54 7.06 19.60
N GLY A 168 6.77 5.96 19.65
CA GLY A 168 6.83 4.98 20.73
C GLY A 168 6.38 5.50 22.10
N VAL A 169 5.95 6.75 22.20
CA VAL A 169 5.54 7.37 23.46
C VAL A 169 4.13 6.89 23.81
N SER A 170 4.05 5.99 24.81
CA SER A 170 2.78 5.50 25.35
C SER A 170 2.29 6.42 26.48
N GLY A 171 1.82 7.61 26.12
CA GLY A 171 1.05 8.48 27.02
C GLY A 171 -0.45 8.35 26.75
N GLU A 172 -1.28 8.41 27.79
CA GLU A 172 -2.74 8.23 27.69
C GLU A 172 -3.39 9.14 26.62
N ASN A 173 -2.90 10.38 26.49
CA ASN A 173 -3.35 11.32 25.45
C ASN A 173 -2.97 10.90 24.03
N ILE A 174 -1.78 10.33 23.83
CA ILE A 174 -1.29 9.90 22.50
C ILE A 174 -2.06 8.65 22.08
N SER A 175 -2.18 7.65 22.96
CA SER A 175 -3.00 6.47 22.69
C SER A 175 -4.45 6.83 22.42
N GLY A 176 -5.05 7.73 23.21
CA GLY A 176 -6.41 8.19 23.00
C GLY A 176 -6.61 8.90 21.66
N THR A 177 -5.63 9.72 21.24
CA THR A 177 -5.69 10.42 19.94
C THR A 177 -5.53 9.44 18.77
N MET A 178 -4.62 8.47 18.87
CA MET A 178 -4.50 7.41 17.86
C MET A 178 -5.80 6.63 17.70
N THR A 179 -6.46 6.22 18.79
CA THR A 179 -7.76 5.55 18.74
C THR A 179 -8.84 6.42 18.09
N ARG A 180 -8.86 7.73 18.36
CA ARG A 180 -9.80 8.66 17.69
C ARG A 180 -9.56 8.72 16.19
N ILE A 181 -8.30 8.73 15.75
CA ILE A 181 -7.98 8.67 14.32
C ILE A 181 -8.43 7.33 13.73
N GLU A 182 -8.18 6.21 14.40
CA GLU A 182 -8.64 4.89 13.94
C GLU A 182 -10.17 4.85 13.73
N ASN A 183 -10.94 5.37 14.68
CA ASN A 183 -12.40 5.50 14.55
C ASN A 183 -12.81 6.47 13.43
N ALA A 184 -12.07 7.57 13.26
CA ALA A 184 -12.33 8.52 12.19
C ALA A 184 -12.08 7.89 10.81
N LEU A 185 -11.08 7.01 10.67
CA LEU A 185 -10.84 6.27 9.43
C LEU A 185 -12.01 5.35 9.08
N ASP A 186 -12.64 4.70 10.05
CA ASP A 186 -13.84 3.89 9.81
C ASP A 186 -14.99 4.78 9.28
N GLY A 187 -15.22 5.94 9.88
CA GLY A 187 -16.21 6.91 9.39
C GLY A 187 -15.88 7.49 8.00
N ILE A 188 -14.59 7.71 7.70
CA ILE A 188 -14.12 8.16 6.38
C ILE A 188 -14.39 7.08 5.32
N ILE A 189 -14.11 5.81 5.61
CA ILE A 189 -14.38 4.71 4.69
C ILE A 189 -15.86 4.66 4.33
N GLU A 190 -16.74 4.72 5.33
CA GLU A 190 -18.18 4.74 5.07
C GLU A 190 -18.63 5.98 4.29
N ALA A 191 -18.09 7.16 4.62
CA ALA A 191 -18.44 8.38 3.92
C ALA A 191 -17.98 8.34 2.46
N TYR A 192 -16.80 7.78 2.18
CA TYR A 192 -16.26 7.65 0.84
C TYR A 192 -17.02 6.60 0.04
N ALA A 193 -17.40 5.48 0.66
CA ALA A 193 -18.25 4.47 0.02
C ALA A 193 -19.61 5.09 -0.37
N ARG A 194 -20.27 5.80 0.55
CA ARG A 194 -21.52 6.53 0.23
C ARG A 194 -21.31 7.60 -0.84
N HIS A 195 -20.18 8.29 -0.82
CA HIS A 195 -19.88 9.27 -1.86
C HIS A 195 -19.76 8.61 -3.23
N TYR A 196 -19.05 7.47 -3.30
CA TYR A 196 -18.94 6.67 -4.52
C TYR A 196 -20.32 6.16 -4.99
N ASP A 197 -21.14 5.61 -4.10
CA ASP A 197 -22.50 5.15 -4.43
C ASP A 197 -23.40 6.29 -4.96
N ASN A 198 -23.21 7.50 -4.44
CA ASN A 198 -23.96 8.68 -4.86
C ASN A 198 -23.55 9.19 -6.26
N LEU A 199 -22.32 8.91 -6.73
CA LEU A 199 -21.93 9.23 -8.11
C LEU A 199 -22.82 8.44 -9.09
N PHE A 200 -23.08 7.16 -8.82
CA PHE A 200 -24.04 6.35 -9.59
C PHE A 200 -25.51 6.78 -9.45
N SER A 201 -25.88 7.37 -8.31
CA SER A 201 -27.29 7.66 -8.01
C SER A 201 -27.90 8.78 -8.87
N ASN A 202 -27.07 9.68 -9.43
CA ASN A 202 -27.58 10.74 -10.31
C ASN A 202 -27.98 10.21 -11.70
N ASP A 203 -27.36 9.13 -12.18
CA ASP A 203 -27.68 8.48 -13.46
C ASP A 203 -28.90 7.54 -13.38
N HIS A 204 -29.22 7.04 -12.18
CA HIS A 204 -30.38 6.16 -11.99
C HIS A 204 -31.73 6.88 -12.04
N ILE A 205 -31.77 8.22 -12.01
CA ILE A 205 -33.01 8.98 -12.20
C ILE A 205 -33.61 8.69 -13.59
N ASP A 206 -32.78 8.59 -14.63
CA ASP A 206 -33.27 8.35 -15.99
C ASP A 206 -33.76 6.91 -16.16
N ILE A 207 -33.06 5.90 -15.61
CA ILE A 207 -33.50 4.51 -15.68
C ILE A 207 -34.76 4.27 -14.83
N GLU A 208 -34.85 4.83 -13.62
CA GLU A 208 -36.05 4.71 -12.79
C GLU A 208 -37.24 5.43 -13.43
N THR A 209 -36.99 6.58 -14.06
CA THR A 209 -38.01 7.28 -14.86
C THR A 209 -38.42 6.45 -16.07
N ASP A 210 -37.47 5.84 -16.79
CA ASP A 210 -37.74 4.97 -17.93
C ASP A 210 -38.52 3.70 -17.51
N ILE A 211 -38.21 3.12 -16.35
CA ILE A 211 -38.97 2.01 -15.75
C ILE A 211 -40.39 2.47 -15.41
N LYS A 212 -40.56 3.63 -14.76
CA LYS A 212 -41.89 4.18 -14.44
C LYS A 212 -42.70 4.51 -15.69
N VAL A 213 -42.06 5.02 -16.74
CA VAL A 213 -42.69 5.25 -18.04
C VAL A 213 -43.08 3.92 -18.68
N LEU A 214 -42.19 2.93 -18.71
CA LEU A 214 -42.47 1.59 -19.24
C LEU A 214 -43.61 0.91 -18.47
N GLU A 215 -43.62 0.99 -17.14
CA GLU A 215 -44.72 0.53 -16.30
C GLU A 215 -46.03 1.23 -16.65
N THR A 216 -45.99 2.55 -16.84
CA THR A 216 -47.18 3.34 -17.21
C THR A 216 -47.71 2.92 -18.58
N LEU A 217 -46.83 2.64 -19.55
CA LEU A 217 -47.20 2.13 -20.86
C LEU A 217 -47.78 0.71 -20.78
N LEU A 218 -47.15 -0.19 -20.02
CA LEU A 218 -47.64 -1.56 -19.80
C LEU A 218 -48.96 -1.60 -19.04
N LYS A 219 -49.16 -0.72 -18.06
CA LYS A 219 -50.44 -0.54 -17.34
C LYS A 219 -51.54 -0.07 -18.29
N ARG A 220 -51.22 0.89 -19.17
CA ARG A 220 -52.15 1.41 -20.17
C ARG A 220 -52.53 0.36 -21.23
N GLU A 221 -51.61 -0.55 -21.54
CA GLU A 221 -51.81 -1.64 -22.51
C GLU A 221 -52.41 -2.91 -21.88
N GLY A 222 -52.65 -2.93 -20.56
CA GLY A 222 -53.24 -4.07 -19.86
C GLY A 222 -52.28 -5.27 -19.70
N LEU A 223 -50.98 -5.03 -19.85
CA LEU A 223 -49.91 -6.05 -19.86
C LEU A 223 -49.09 -6.08 -18.55
N SER A 224 -49.54 -5.41 -17.50
CA SER A 224 -48.84 -5.41 -16.21
C SER A 224 -48.95 -6.76 -15.50
N ALA A 225 -47.79 -7.37 -15.19
CA ALA A 225 -47.75 -8.57 -14.36
C ALA A 225 -48.04 -8.21 -12.88
N PRO A 226 -48.68 -9.11 -12.09
CA PRO A 226 -49.07 -8.85 -10.71
C PRO A 226 -47.92 -8.52 -9.74
N ASP A 227 -46.68 -8.87 -10.09
CA ASP A 227 -45.51 -8.78 -9.20
C ASP A 227 -44.66 -7.50 -9.39
N PHE A 228 -45.10 -6.53 -10.20
CA PHE A 228 -44.38 -5.25 -10.40
C PHE A 228 -44.63 -4.19 -9.31
N ASN A 229 -45.19 -4.56 -8.16
CA ASN A 229 -45.41 -3.61 -7.08
C ASN A 229 -44.18 -3.55 -6.16
N ILE A 230 -43.14 -2.83 -6.56
CA ILE A 230 -42.03 -2.45 -5.66
C ILE A 230 -42.51 -1.26 -4.82
N GLU A 231 -43.27 -1.56 -3.77
CA GLU A 231 -43.58 -0.60 -2.72
C GLU A 231 -42.71 -0.93 -1.49
N LYS A 232 -41.54 -0.29 -1.41
CA LYS A 232 -40.89 0.15 -0.16
C LYS A 232 -39.65 0.99 -0.42
#